data_AF-A0A4Y2F612-F1
#
_entry.id   AF-A0A4Y2F612-F1
#
_cell.length_a   1.000
_cell.length_b   1.000
_cell.length_c   1.000
_cell.angle_alpha   90.00
_cell.angle_beta   90.00
_cell.angle_gamma   90.00
#
_symmetry.space_group_name_H-M   'P 1'
#
loop_
_entity.id
_entity.type
_entity.pdbx_description
1 polymer ?
#
loop_
_entity_poly.entity_id
_entity_poly.type
_entity_poly.pdbx_seq_one_letter_code
_entity_poly.pdbx_strand_id
1 'polypeptide(L)'
;MCTLRREALLDCIKTTFKRHCDIRWSSMRQAVATLQKNLPSVHKVLQHMSDTANNWTTDTASRAMILLRRIDYKFVCLLEMWSEVLVKLEYTNKSLQGKRAALEVASSLLSGLANNIEHLHDEGVHKYAAKNVCDSMFIKSKFTLKRLRKVKGMAGEMAEDEAHLICTEKSFALECFKLNDRLKSEIKIRSDIYHTFSSEFPVRKGLK
;
A
#
# COMPACT_ATOMS: atom_id res chain seq x y z
N MET A 1 14.40 15.54 -25.57
CA MET A 1 13.04 15.89 -25.10
C MET A 1 12.56 15.13 -23.84
N CYS A 2 13.31 14.18 -23.25
CA CYS A 2 12.84 13.41 -22.07
C CYS A 2 13.31 13.97 -20.70
N THR A 3 14.06 15.07 -20.69
CA THR A 3 14.75 15.61 -19.49
C THR A 3 13.88 16.56 -18.67
N LEU A 4 13.15 17.49 -19.31
CA LEU A 4 12.34 18.51 -18.64
C LEU A 4 11.25 17.93 -17.72
N ARG A 5 10.53 16.89 -18.17
CA ARG A 5 9.52 16.19 -17.35
C ARG A 5 10.15 15.55 -16.12
N ARG A 6 11.33 14.94 -16.28
CA ARG A 6 12.05 14.26 -15.21
C ARG A 6 12.59 15.29 -14.20
N GLU A 7 13.15 16.39 -14.68
CA GLU A 7 13.65 17.50 -13.85
C GLU A 7 12.54 18.09 -12.98
N ALA A 8 11.38 18.43 -13.56
CA ALA A 8 10.24 18.95 -12.80
C ALA A 8 9.74 17.99 -11.70
N LEU A 9 9.75 16.68 -11.97
CA LEU A 9 9.39 15.67 -10.96
C LEU A 9 10.49 15.49 -9.90
N LEU A 10 11.77 15.55 -10.28
CA LEU A 10 12.89 15.43 -9.36
C LEU A 10 12.96 16.62 -8.39
N ASP A 11 12.65 17.83 -8.88
CA ASP A 11 12.61 19.05 -8.08
C ASP A 11 11.63 18.96 -6.90
N CYS A 12 10.51 18.27 -7.12
CA CYS A 12 9.51 18.04 -6.07
C CYS A 12 9.93 16.97 -5.07
N ILE A 13 10.62 15.94 -5.54
CA ILE A 13 10.88 14.76 -4.73
C ILE A 13 12.13 14.92 -3.85
N LYS A 14 13.08 15.81 -4.24
CA LYS A 14 14.31 16.14 -3.49
C LYS A 14 15.07 14.94 -2.93
N THR A 15 14.86 13.75 -3.50
CA THR A 15 15.37 12.48 -2.99
C THR A 15 15.88 11.68 -4.18
N THR A 16 17.11 11.19 -4.07
CA THR A 16 17.69 10.33 -5.10
C THR A 16 17.13 8.92 -4.93
N PHE A 17 16.37 8.46 -5.92
CA PHE A 17 15.93 7.06 -5.95
C PHE A 17 17.08 6.16 -6.40
N LYS A 18 17.33 5.11 -5.63
CA LYS A 18 18.01 3.93 -6.19
C LYS A 18 17.10 3.30 -7.23
N ARG A 19 17.67 2.66 -8.25
CA ARG A 19 16.90 1.94 -9.27
C ARG A 19 15.90 1.00 -8.58
N HIS A 20 14.66 1.01 -9.03
CA HIS A 20 13.64 0.08 -8.52
C HIS A 20 14.17 -1.35 -8.68
N CYS A 21 13.99 -2.15 -7.64
CA CYS A 21 14.40 -3.54 -7.61
C CYS A 21 13.26 -4.32 -6.97
N ASP A 22 12.59 -5.15 -7.76
CA ASP A 22 11.39 -5.88 -7.38
C ASP A 22 11.62 -6.83 -6.19
N ILE A 23 12.88 -7.24 -5.98
CA ILE A 23 13.28 -8.24 -4.98
C ILE A 23 13.61 -7.58 -3.62
N ARG A 24 13.78 -6.25 -3.55
CA ARG A 24 14.24 -5.57 -2.34
C ARG A 24 13.14 -4.74 -1.70
N TRP A 25 12.51 -5.29 -0.65
CA TRP A 25 11.51 -4.61 0.18
C TRP A 25 11.92 -3.20 0.63
N SER A 26 13.23 -2.97 0.88
CA SER A 26 13.75 -1.63 1.22
C SER A 26 13.57 -0.61 0.09
N SER A 27 13.72 -1.02 -1.18
CA SER A 27 13.51 -0.15 -2.34
C SER A 27 12.03 0.19 -2.49
N MET A 28 11.14 -0.77 -2.26
CA MET A 28 9.68 -0.53 -2.25
C MET A 28 9.29 0.43 -1.13
N ARG A 29 9.81 0.21 0.09
CA ARG A 29 9.58 1.11 1.23
C ARG A 29 10.06 2.53 0.95
N GLN A 30 11.26 2.68 0.40
CA GLN A 30 11.80 3.99 0.04
C GLN A 30 10.92 4.69 -1.00
N ALA A 31 10.48 3.97 -2.05
CA ALA A 31 9.61 4.52 -3.08
C ALA A 31 8.26 4.99 -2.52
N VAL A 32 7.60 4.14 -1.71
CA VAL A 32 6.30 4.45 -1.09
C VAL A 32 6.43 5.61 -0.10
N ALA A 33 7.45 5.62 0.77
CA ALA A 33 7.67 6.72 1.72
C ALA A 33 7.87 8.06 1.01
N THR A 34 8.67 8.04 -0.05
CA THR A 34 8.99 9.24 -0.82
C THR A 34 7.78 9.76 -1.55
N LEU A 35 6.97 8.86 -2.13
CA LEU A 35 5.72 9.25 -2.78
C LEU A 35 4.71 9.79 -1.78
N GLN A 36 4.50 9.11 -0.64
CA GLN A 36 3.60 9.55 0.42
C GLN A 36 3.94 10.95 0.91
N LYS A 37 5.22 11.20 1.22
CA LYS A 37 5.70 12.50 1.71
C LYS A 37 5.52 13.63 0.68
N ASN A 38 5.72 13.34 -0.59
CA ASN A 38 5.74 14.34 -1.65
C ASN A 38 4.46 14.35 -2.50
N LEU A 39 3.43 13.56 -2.14
CA LEU A 39 2.24 13.38 -2.96
C LEU A 39 1.55 14.70 -3.31
N PRO A 40 1.37 15.66 -2.38
CA PRO A 40 0.77 16.96 -2.73
C PRO A 40 1.59 17.75 -3.75
N SER A 41 2.92 17.73 -3.65
CA SER A 41 3.81 18.40 -4.60
C SER A 41 3.78 17.72 -5.97
N VAL A 42 3.80 16.39 -6.00
CA VAL A 42 3.66 15.60 -7.23
C VAL A 42 2.32 15.89 -7.90
N HIS A 43 1.23 15.94 -7.13
CA HIS A 43 -0.10 16.26 -7.65
C HIS A 43 -0.13 17.66 -8.29
N LYS A 44 0.43 18.68 -7.63
CA LYS A 44 0.52 20.04 -8.18
C LYS A 44 1.33 20.09 -9.49
N VAL A 45 2.45 19.39 -9.57
CA VAL A 45 3.24 19.32 -10.81
C VAL A 45 2.48 18.63 -11.92
N LEU A 46 1.77 17.53 -11.62
CA LEU A 46 0.94 16.87 -12.61
C LEU A 46 -0.21 17.77 -13.09
N GLN A 47 -0.82 18.56 -12.20
CA GLN A 47 -1.83 19.56 -12.58
C GLN A 47 -1.23 20.60 -13.54
N HIS A 48 -0.08 21.17 -13.18
CA HIS A 48 0.65 22.12 -14.02
C HIS A 48 1.03 21.53 -15.39
N MET A 49 1.47 20.27 -15.43
CA MET A 49 1.81 19.58 -16.69
C MET A 49 0.58 19.27 -17.55
N SER A 50 -0.57 19.01 -16.94
CA SER A 50 -1.81 18.70 -17.64
C SER A 50 -2.50 19.93 -18.24
N ASP A 51 -2.16 21.11 -17.74
CA ASP A 51 -2.70 22.37 -18.23
C ASP A 51 -2.05 22.75 -19.57
N THR A 52 -2.87 22.77 -20.61
CA THR A 52 -2.50 23.07 -21.99
C THR A 52 -1.90 24.46 -22.14
N ALA A 53 -2.14 25.39 -21.20
CA ALA A 53 -1.55 26.72 -21.20
C ALA A 53 -0.04 26.73 -20.91
N ASN A 54 0.51 25.66 -20.33
CA ASN A 54 1.90 25.62 -19.84
C ASN A 54 2.91 25.10 -20.87
N ASN A 55 2.57 25.15 -22.18
CA ASN A 55 3.47 24.83 -23.30
C ASN A 55 4.13 23.43 -23.25
N TRP A 56 3.55 22.48 -22.52
CA TRP A 56 3.98 21.09 -22.54
C TRP A 56 3.55 20.39 -23.83
N THR A 57 4.26 19.33 -24.21
CA THR A 57 3.82 18.51 -25.36
C THR A 57 2.49 17.84 -25.05
N THR A 58 1.64 17.68 -26.08
CA THR A 58 0.33 17.02 -25.95
C THR A 58 0.42 15.63 -25.32
N ASP A 59 1.48 14.86 -25.63
CA ASP A 59 1.75 13.56 -24.98
C ASP A 59 2.04 13.71 -23.47
N THR A 60 2.80 14.72 -23.06
CA THR A 60 3.10 14.96 -21.64
C THR A 60 1.84 15.36 -20.87
N ALA A 61 1.05 16.29 -21.42
CA ALA A 61 -0.18 16.75 -20.80
C ALA A 61 -1.22 15.63 -20.66
N SER A 62 -1.41 14.82 -21.71
CA SER A 62 -2.33 13.68 -21.67
C SER A 62 -1.89 12.61 -20.65
N ARG A 63 -0.60 12.27 -20.58
CA ARG A 63 -0.06 11.35 -19.57
C ARG A 63 -0.25 11.89 -18.14
N ALA A 64 0.02 13.18 -17.92
CA ALA A 64 -0.18 13.82 -16.63
C ALA A 64 -1.66 13.75 -16.21
N MET A 65 -2.58 14.01 -17.14
CA MET A 65 -4.02 13.89 -16.89
C MET A 65 -4.45 12.46 -16.54
N ILE A 66 -3.91 11.45 -17.24
CA ILE A 66 -4.16 10.02 -16.91
C ILE A 66 -3.68 9.71 -15.49
N LEU A 67 -2.50 10.19 -15.11
CA LEU A 67 -1.96 9.97 -13.76
C LEU A 67 -2.80 10.67 -12.69
N LEU A 68 -3.22 11.93 -12.90
CA LEU A 68 -4.10 12.64 -11.98
C LEU A 68 -5.41 11.88 -11.73
N ARG A 69 -6.03 11.34 -12.78
CA ARG A 69 -7.26 10.53 -12.65
C ARG A 69 -7.05 9.25 -11.84
N ARG A 70 -5.83 8.73 -11.74
CA ARG A 70 -5.48 7.56 -10.93
C ARG A 70 -5.19 7.91 -9.47
N ILE A 71 -4.88 9.16 -9.15
CA ILE A 71 -4.70 9.63 -7.77
C ILE A 71 -6.08 9.98 -7.21
N ASP A 72 -6.88 8.95 -6.96
CA ASP A 72 -8.19 9.07 -6.32
C ASP A 72 -8.11 8.75 -4.82
N TYR A 73 -9.21 8.93 -4.09
CA TYR A 73 -9.26 8.65 -2.65
C TYR A 73 -8.86 7.20 -2.33
N LYS A 74 -9.20 6.24 -3.20
CA LYS A 74 -8.82 4.83 -3.06
C LYS A 74 -7.31 4.65 -3.13
N PHE A 75 -6.65 5.30 -4.09
CA PHE A 75 -5.21 5.29 -4.23
C PHE A 75 -4.52 5.85 -2.98
N VAL A 76 -5.00 6.98 -2.45
CA VAL A 76 -4.41 7.57 -1.23
C VAL A 76 -4.59 6.65 -0.02
N CYS A 77 -5.77 6.04 0.16
CA CYS A 77 -5.98 5.04 1.21
C CYS A 77 -4.99 3.87 1.11
N LEU A 78 -4.75 3.36 -0.10
CA LEU A 78 -3.78 2.29 -0.34
C LEU A 78 -2.35 2.74 -0.06
N LEU A 79 -2.00 3.97 -0.43
CA LEU A 79 -0.65 4.51 -0.21
C LEU A 79 -0.34 4.62 1.29
N GLU A 80 -1.29 5.12 2.09
CA GLU A 80 -1.17 5.21 3.55
C GLU A 80 -1.03 3.81 4.17
N MET A 81 -1.93 2.88 3.84
CA MET A 81 -1.89 1.50 4.32
C MET A 81 -0.55 0.82 3.99
N TRP A 82 -0.11 0.90 2.73
CA TRP A 82 1.15 0.27 2.32
C TRP A 82 2.37 0.92 2.98
N SER A 83 2.34 2.23 3.25
CA SER A 83 3.44 2.88 3.96
C SER A 83 3.64 2.27 5.34
N GLU A 84 2.55 2.04 6.06
CA GLU A 84 2.58 1.45 7.41
C GLU A 84 3.01 -0.01 7.40
N VAL A 85 2.40 -0.84 6.52
CA VAL A 85 2.76 -2.25 6.34
C VAL A 85 4.25 -2.40 6.02
N LEU A 86 4.78 -1.57 5.11
CA LEU A 86 6.19 -1.64 4.69
C LEU A 86 7.15 -1.20 5.80
N VAL A 87 6.76 -0.29 6.70
CA VAL A 87 7.59 0.08 7.86
C VAL A 87 7.78 -1.13 8.78
N LYS A 88 6.69 -1.81 9.12
CA LYS A 88 6.72 -3.00 9.99
C LYS A 88 7.55 -4.11 9.34
N LEU A 89 7.33 -4.38 8.06
CA LEU A 89 8.11 -5.36 7.28
C LEU A 89 9.60 -5.02 7.26
N GLU A 90 9.98 -3.77 6.99
CA GLU A 90 11.39 -3.37 6.92
C GLU A 90 12.08 -3.51 8.28
N TYR A 91 11.42 -3.12 9.36
CA TYR A 91 11.95 -3.26 10.73
C TYR A 91 12.23 -4.73 11.07
N THR A 92 11.26 -5.62 10.83
CA THR A 92 11.42 -7.06 11.06
C THR A 92 12.53 -7.64 10.17
N ASN A 93 12.57 -7.26 8.89
CA ASN A 93 13.58 -7.74 7.96
C ASN A 93 15.01 -7.33 8.37
N LYS A 94 15.20 -6.08 8.83
CA LYS A 94 16.49 -5.62 9.38
C LYS A 94 16.87 -6.39 10.64
N SER A 95 15.89 -6.67 11.51
CA SER A 95 16.10 -7.44 12.74
C SER A 95 16.52 -8.88 12.44
N LEU A 96 15.88 -9.53 11.46
CA LEU A 96 16.21 -10.88 11.00
C LEU A 96 17.60 -10.97 10.35
N GLN A 97 18.03 -9.92 9.64
CA GLN A 97 19.36 -9.84 9.02
C GLN A 97 20.48 -9.51 10.02
N GLY A 98 20.17 -9.36 11.30
CA GLY A 98 21.17 -9.20 12.35
C GLY A 98 22.08 -10.42 12.42
N LYS A 99 23.40 -10.21 12.58
CA LYS A 99 24.47 -11.23 12.50
C LYS A 99 24.34 -12.44 13.47
N ARG A 100 23.32 -12.48 14.33
CA ARG A 100 23.15 -13.48 15.41
C ARG A 100 21.68 -13.86 15.68
N ALA A 101 20.76 -13.65 14.75
CA ALA A 101 19.36 -14.03 14.99
C ALA A 101 19.24 -15.56 15.10
N ALA A 102 19.06 -16.08 16.32
CA ALA A 102 18.72 -17.48 16.53
C ALA A 102 17.37 -17.79 15.89
N LEU A 103 17.15 -19.05 15.49
CA LEU A 103 15.94 -19.45 14.77
C LEU A 103 14.66 -19.20 15.59
N GLU A 104 14.73 -19.40 16.92
CA GLU A 104 13.66 -19.01 17.87
C GLU A 104 13.36 -17.52 17.83
N VAL A 105 14.40 -16.68 17.82
CA VAL A 105 14.25 -15.22 17.74
C VAL A 105 13.62 -14.84 16.41
N ALA A 106 14.04 -15.46 15.31
CA ALA A 106 13.46 -15.24 14.00
C ALA A 106 11.97 -15.63 13.95
N SER A 107 11.58 -16.78 14.51
CA SER A 107 10.18 -17.17 14.66
C SER A 107 9.39 -16.15 15.49
N SER A 108 9.91 -15.72 16.65
CA SER A 108 9.23 -14.73 17.49
C SER A 108 9.02 -13.37 16.78
N LEU A 109 10.01 -12.93 15.99
CA LEU A 109 9.93 -11.70 15.20
C LEU A 109 8.89 -11.80 14.07
N LEU A 110 8.80 -12.95 13.40
CA LEU A 110 7.81 -13.20 12.35
C LEU A 110 6.39 -13.29 12.93
N SER A 111 6.20 -13.99 14.05
CA SER A 111 4.92 -14.03 14.77
C SER A 111 4.50 -12.64 15.25
N GLY A 112 5.44 -11.87 15.81
CA GLY A 112 5.19 -10.48 16.19
C GLY A 112 4.79 -9.60 15.01
N LEU A 113 5.41 -9.78 13.85
CA LEU A 113 5.03 -9.09 12.61
C LEU A 113 3.61 -9.48 12.15
N ALA A 114 3.25 -10.76 12.20
CA ALA A 114 1.90 -11.21 11.85
C ALA A 114 0.83 -10.56 12.74
N ASN A 115 1.09 -10.45 14.04
CA ASN A 115 0.20 -9.76 14.99
C ASN A 115 0.12 -8.25 14.71
N ASN A 116 1.25 -7.61 14.38
CA ASN A 116 1.23 -6.19 13.99
C ASN A 116 0.37 -5.95 12.74
N ILE A 117 0.46 -6.82 11.72
CA ILE A 117 -0.36 -6.70 10.50
C ILE A 117 -1.84 -6.93 10.79
N GLU A 118 -2.16 -7.81 11.74
CA GLU A 118 -3.52 -7.99 12.24
C GLU A 118 -4.05 -6.73 12.93
N HIS A 119 -3.27 -6.04 13.75
CA HIS A 119 -3.73 -4.77 14.32
C HIS A 119 -3.99 -3.67 13.28
N LEU A 120 -3.25 -3.65 12.17
CA LEU A 120 -3.50 -2.71 11.05
C LEU A 120 -4.87 -2.92 10.37
N HIS A 121 -5.48 -4.10 10.54
CA HIS A 121 -6.82 -4.39 10.05
C HIS A 121 -7.88 -3.65 10.87
N ASP A 122 -7.73 -3.60 12.19
CA ASP A 122 -8.79 -3.18 13.11
C ASP A 122 -8.89 -1.66 13.28
N GLU A 123 -7.79 -0.93 13.10
CA GLU A 123 -7.76 0.49 13.50
C GLU A 123 -8.32 1.45 12.44
N GLY A 124 -8.44 1.05 11.17
CA GLY A 124 -8.96 1.90 10.09
C GLY A 124 -8.18 3.22 9.88
N VAL A 125 -7.00 3.35 10.49
CA VAL A 125 -6.16 4.56 10.58
C VAL A 125 -5.82 5.13 9.20
N HIS A 126 -5.63 4.24 8.23
CA HIS A 126 -5.35 4.56 6.82
C HIS A 126 -6.39 5.50 6.20
N LYS A 127 -7.67 5.37 6.57
CA LYS A 127 -8.76 6.20 6.04
C LYS A 127 -8.70 7.64 6.58
N TYR A 128 -8.38 7.80 7.86
CA TYR A 128 -8.29 9.11 8.50
C TYR A 128 -7.08 9.89 7.97
N ALA A 129 -5.92 9.23 7.87
CA ALA A 129 -4.72 9.83 7.29
C ALA A 129 -4.94 10.23 5.82
N ALA A 130 -5.55 9.34 5.02
CA ALA A 130 -5.82 9.60 3.61
C ALA A 130 -6.77 10.78 3.39
N LYS A 131 -7.75 10.97 4.28
CA LYS A 131 -8.69 12.10 4.20
C LYS A 131 -7.98 13.44 4.31
N ASN A 132 -7.12 13.60 5.32
CA ASN A 132 -6.35 14.84 5.51
C ASN A 132 -5.46 15.16 4.29
N VAL A 133 -4.83 14.12 3.74
CA VAL A 133 -3.99 14.23 2.54
C VAL A 133 -4.82 14.62 1.31
N CYS A 134 -5.99 14.02 1.11
CA CYS A 134 -6.88 14.37 0.00
C CYS A 134 -7.45 15.77 0.09
N ASP A 135 -7.82 16.21 1.29
CA ASP A 135 -8.34 17.56 1.54
C ASP A 135 -7.27 18.62 1.16
N SER A 136 -5.98 18.34 1.43
CA SER A 136 -4.86 19.22 1.02
C SER A 136 -4.65 19.32 -0.50
N MET A 137 -5.18 18.38 -1.27
CA MET A 137 -5.07 18.30 -2.74
C MET A 137 -6.39 18.63 -3.44
N PHE A 138 -7.44 19.00 -2.69
CA PHE A 138 -8.80 19.19 -3.20
C PHE A 138 -9.38 17.93 -3.90
N ILE A 139 -8.94 16.74 -3.48
CA ILE A 139 -9.49 15.46 -3.94
C ILE A 139 -10.71 15.12 -3.07
N LYS A 140 -11.80 14.69 -3.69
CA LYS A 140 -13.00 14.28 -2.96
C LYS A 140 -12.73 13.03 -2.11
N SER A 141 -12.66 13.22 -0.79
CA SER A 141 -12.43 12.18 0.23
C SER A 141 -13.63 11.25 0.45
N LYS A 142 -14.25 10.74 -0.62
CA LYS A 142 -15.39 9.81 -0.57
C LYS A 142 -15.29 8.77 -1.68
N PHE A 143 -15.63 7.53 -1.36
CA PHE A 143 -15.78 6.48 -2.37
C PHE A 143 -16.96 6.79 -3.30
N THR A 144 -16.76 6.66 -4.60
CA THR A 144 -17.82 6.86 -5.60
C THR A 144 -18.83 5.72 -5.54
N LEU A 145 -20.11 6.02 -5.40
CA LEU A 145 -21.17 5.00 -5.50
C LEU A 145 -21.28 4.56 -6.97
N LYS A 146 -21.03 3.28 -7.26
CA LYS A 146 -21.34 2.72 -8.59
C LYS A 146 -22.84 2.50 -8.69
N ARG A 147 -23.48 2.98 -9.77
CA ARG A 147 -24.89 2.67 -10.07
C ARG A 147 -25.02 1.18 -10.35
N LEU A 148 -25.76 0.46 -9.52
CA LEU A 148 -26.03 -0.97 -9.75
C LEU A 148 -27.12 -1.14 -10.82
N ARG A 149 -26.96 -2.15 -11.67
CA ARG A 149 -28.00 -2.56 -12.62
C ARG A 149 -29.07 -3.31 -11.83
N LYS A 150 -30.32 -2.81 -11.83
CA LYS A 150 -31.45 -3.57 -11.30
C LYS A 150 -31.66 -4.80 -12.17
N VAL A 151 -31.65 -5.99 -11.57
CA VAL A 151 -32.11 -7.22 -12.20
C VAL A 151 -33.61 -7.32 -11.95
N LYS A 152 -34.37 -7.79 -12.93
CA LYS A 152 -35.81 -8.02 -12.78
C LYS A 152 -36.00 -9.30 -11.98
N GLY A 153 -36.59 -9.22 -10.79
CA GLY A 153 -36.99 -10.39 -10.01
C GLY A 153 -38.10 -11.18 -10.72
N MET A 154 -38.11 -12.50 -10.52
CA MET A 154 -39.16 -13.37 -11.06
C MET A 154 -40.39 -13.37 -10.16
N ALA A 155 -41.56 -13.67 -10.73
CA ALA A 155 -42.80 -13.74 -9.95
C ALA A 155 -42.72 -14.87 -8.91
N GLY A 156 -42.97 -14.54 -7.64
CA GLY A 156 -42.88 -15.49 -6.51
C GLY A 156 -41.52 -15.50 -5.79
N GLU A 157 -40.53 -14.76 -6.30
CA GLU A 157 -39.26 -14.57 -5.63
C GLU A 157 -39.44 -13.60 -4.44
N MET A 158 -39.39 -14.12 -3.22
CA MET A 158 -39.42 -13.33 -1.97
C MET A 158 -38.02 -13.02 -1.43
N ALA A 159 -36.98 -13.54 -2.07
CA ALA A 159 -35.60 -13.25 -1.71
C ALA A 159 -35.22 -11.86 -2.24
N GLU A 160 -34.87 -10.95 -1.34
CA GLU A 160 -34.14 -9.74 -1.72
C GLU A 160 -32.69 -10.13 -2.00
N ASP A 161 -32.19 -9.79 -3.19
CA ASP A 161 -30.80 -10.08 -3.56
C ASP A 161 -29.85 -9.25 -2.68
N GLU A 162 -29.29 -9.88 -1.64
CA GLU A 162 -28.33 -9.27 -0.69
C GLU A 162 -27.03 -8.81 -1.36
N ALA A 163 -26.79 -9.14 -2.63
CA ALA A 163 -25.69 -8.61 -3.43
C ALA A 163 -25.75 -7.07 -3.61
N HIS A 164 -26.87 -6.44 -3.22
CA HIS A 164 -27.19 -5.04 -3.53
C HIS A 164 -26.53 -3.98 -2.63
N LEU A 165 -25.68 -4.33 -1.66
CA LEU A 165 -25.16 -3.38 -0.67
C LEU A 165 -23.64 -3.38 -0.44
N ILE A 166 -22.84 -3.88 -1.39
CA ILE A 166 -21.40 -3.63 -1.33
C ILE A 166 -21.15 -2.21 -1.85
N CYS A 167 -21.33 -1.22 -0.96
CA CYS A 167 -20.76 0.11 -1.13
C CYS A 167 -19.31 -0.05 -1.61
N THR A 168 -18.87 0.75 -2.58
CA THR A 168 -17.50 0.68 -3.13
C THR A 168 -16.44 0.77 -2.04
N GLU A 169 -16.75 1.43 -0.93
CA GLU A 169 -15.97 1.40 0.31
C GLU A 169 -15.85 0.01 0.94
N LYS A 170 -16.96 -0.73 1.08
CA LYS A 170 -16.96 -2.11 1.60
C LYS A 170 -16.19 -3.05 0.67
N SER A 171 -16.35 -2.90 -0.65
CA SER A 171 -15.59 -3.66 -1.65
C SER A 171 -14.10 -3.39 -1.51
N PHE A 172 -13.73 -2.12 -1.35
CA PHE A 172 -12.35 -1.71 -1.16
C PHE A 172 -11.77 -2.23 0.16
N ALA A 173 -12.52 -2.13 1.26
CA ALA A 173 -12.12 -2.67 2.54
C ALA A 173 -11.88 -4.19 2.43
N LEU A 174 -12.80 -4.92 1.80
CA LEU A 174 -12.66 -6.35 1.55
C LEU A 174 -11.42 -6.69 0.72
N GLU A 175 -11.08 -5.90 -0.30
CA GLU A 175 -9.83 -6.06 -1.05
C GLU A 175 -8.60 -5.88 -0.15
N CYS A 176 -8.60 -4.85 0.70
CA CYS A 176 -7.50 -4.62 1.65
C CYS A 176 -7.38 -5.75 2.67
N PHE A 177 -8.51 -6.24 3.20
CA PHE A 177 -8.56 -7.37 4.14
C PHE A 177 -7.99 -8.64 3.52
N LYS A 178 -8.40 -8.99 2.29
CA LYS A 178 -7.84 -10.13 1.56
C LYS A 178 -6.32 -10.04 1.39
N LEU A 179 -5.79 -8.84 1.14
CA LEU A 179 -4.34 -8.63 1.03
C LEU A 179 -3.63 -8.80 2.38
N ASN A 180 -4.18 -8.21 3.45
CA ASN A 180 -3.61 -8.33 4.79
C ASN A 180 -3.67 -9.78 5.30
N ASP A 181 -4.77 -10.49 5.09
CA ASP A 181 -4.95 -11.88 5.46
C ASP A 181 -3.96 -12.79 4.75
N ARG A 182 -3.77 -12.57 3.44
CA ARG A 182 -2.75 -13.30 2.66
C ARG A 182 -1.35 -13.02 3.17
N LEU A 183 -1.02 -11.75 3.44
CA LEU A 183 0.28 -11.37 3.95
C LEU A 183 0.54 -12.01 5.32
N LYS A 184 -0.45 -11.95 6.21
CA LYS A 184 -0.42 -12.56 7.54
C LYS A 184 -0.23 -14.07 7.45
N SER A 185 -0.98 -14.77 6.59
CA SER A 185 -0.88 -16.22 6.45
C SER A 185 0.49 -16.64 5.94
N GLU A 186 1.05 -15.95 4.93
CA GLU A 186 2.40 -16.23 4.45
C GLU A 186 3.48 -15.99 5.53
N ILE A 187 3.34 -14.96 6.35
CA ILE A 187 4.26 -14.68 7.46
C ILE A 187 4.14 -15.74 8.57
N LYS A 188 2.92 -16.14 8.92
CA LYS A 188 2.68 -17.21 9.91
C LYS A 188 3.28 -18.54 9.46
N ILE A 189 3.02 -18.95 8.22
CA ILE A 189 3.60 -20.17 7.65
C ILE A 189 5.13 -20.16 7.78
N ARG A 190 5.78 -19.03 7.46
CA ARG A 190 7.24 -18.91 7.64
C ARG A 190 7.61 -18.99 9.12
N SER A 191 6.89 -18.32 10.01
CA SER A 191 7.17 -18.39 11.44
C SER A 191 7.12 -19.83 11.98
N ASP A 192 6.12 -20.59 11.57
CA ASP A 192 5.91 -21.98 11.98
C ASP A 192 7.04 -22.88 11.48
N ILE A 193 7.48 -22.69 10.23
CA ILE A 193 8.65 -23.40 9.68
C ILE A 193 9.90 -23.16 10.54
N TYR A 194 10.17 -21.91 10.89
CA TYR A 194 11.33 -21.56 11.73
C TYR A 194 11.22 -22.16 13.13
N HIS A 195 10.02 -22.16 13.71
CA HIS A 195 9.75 -22.79 14.99
C HIS A 195 10.01 -24.31 14.95
N THR A 196 9.46 -25.01 13.95
CA THR A 196 9.64 -26.46 13.78
C THR A 196 11.11 -26.83 13.67
N PHE A 197 11.86 -26.18 12.78
CA PHE A 197 13.30 -26.43 12.65
C PHE A 197 14.07 -26.13 13.94
N SER A 198 13.64 -25.13 14.71
CA SER A 198 14.31 -24.78 15.97
C SER A 198 14.08 -25.85 17.04
N SER A 199 12.88 -26.44 17.04
CA SER A 199 12.51 -27.51 17.96
C SER A 199 13.15 -28.86 17.59
N GLU A 200 13.30 -29.15 16.30
CA GLU A 200 13.90 -30.40 15.80
C GLU A 200 15.43 -30.38 15.89
N PHE A 201 16.04 -29.21 15.71
CA PHE A 201 17.49 -29.02 15.75
C PHE A 201 17.90 -28.00 16.83
N PRO A 202 17.71 -28.32 18.13
CA PRO A 202 18.11 -27.42 19.20
C PRO A 202 19.63 -27.21 19.11
N VAL A 203 20.02 -25.99 18.74
CA VAL A 203 21.43 -25.60 18.66
C VAL A 203 22.04 -25.80 20.05
N ARG A 204 22.99 -26.74 20.17
CA ARG A 204 23.75 -26.95 21.42
C ARG A 204 24.43 -25.64 21.80
N LYS A 205 23.87 -24.93 22.78
CA LYS A 205 24.50 -23.78 23.44
C LYS A 205 25.67 -24.32 24.27
N GLY A 206 26.82 -24.50 23.64
CA GLY A 206 28.01 -24.96 24.33
C GLY A 206 29.10 -25.39 23.37
N LEU A 207 29.92 -24.42 22.96
CA LEU A 207 31.37 -24.57 22.84
C LEU A 207 31.94 -23.17 23.12
N LYS A 208 32.77 -23.13 24.17
CA LYS A 208 33.45 -21.95 24.71
C LYS A 208 34.36 -21.30 23.67
#